data_AF-A0A8J2J728-F1
#
_entry.id   AF-A0A8J2J728-F1
#
_cell.length_a   1.000
_cell.length_b   1.000
_cell.length_c   1.000
_cell.angle_alpha   90.00
_cell.angle_beta   90.00
_cell.angle_gamma   90.00
#
_symmetry.space_group_name_H-M   'P 1'
#
loop_
_entity.id
_entity.type
_entity.pdbx_description
1 polymer ?
#
loop_
_entity_poly.entity_id
_entity_poly.type
_entity_poly.pdbx_seq_one_letter_code
_entity_poly.pdbx_strand_id
1 'polypeptide(L)' 'TSTCGTDNQSKTGEDFIIKPENDSKDYRVVTLPNKLKAIVISDPEADKAAAALSILAGSMHDPETIPG' A
#
# COMPACT_ATOMS: atom_id res chain seq x y z
N THR A 1 42.93 3.98 9.30
CA THR A 1 42.73 3.48 7.93
C THR A 1 41.81 2.29 8.00
N SER A 2 41.04 2.04 6.93
CA SER A 2 40.11 0.90 6.76
C SER A 2 38.67 1.14 7.23
N THR A 3 37.60 0.81 6.51
CA THR A 3 37.29 0.77 5.07
C THR A 3 35.78 0.97 5.01
N CYS A 4 35.29 1.70 4.02
CA CYS A 4 33.88 1.82 3.67
C CYS A 4 33.31 0.43 3.32
N GLY A 5 32.32 -0.03 4.09
CA GLY A 5 31.51 -1.19 3.73
C GLY A 5 30.43 -0.76 2.74
N THR A 6 30.59 -1.16 1.48
CA THR A 6 29.57 -1.04 0.44
C THR A 6 28.61 -2.21 0.52
N ASP A 7 27.40 -1.98 1.01
CA ASP A 7 26.31 -2.95 0.86
C ASP A 7 25.41 -2.55 -0.31
N ASN A 8 25.76 -3.10 -1.46
CA ASN A 8 24.97 -3.06 -2.68
C ASN A 8 23.86 -4.11 -2.55
N GLN A 9 22.70 -3.72 -2.00
CA GLN A 9 21.53 -4.61 -1.98
C GLN A 9 20.54 -4.19 -3.07
N SER A 10 20.54 -4.99 -4.14
CA SER A 10 19.46 -5.03 -5.12
C SER A 10 18.16 -5.42 -4.41
N LYS A 11 17.34 -4.42 -4.04
CA LYS A 11 15.97 -4.63 -3.55
C LYS A 11 15.09 -5.04 -4.73
N THR A 12 14.91 -6.34 -4.93
CA THR A 12 13.70 -6.86 -5.58
C THR A 12 12.52 -6.49 -4.69
N GLY A 13 11.67 -5.58 -5.17
CA GLY A 13 10.75 -4.75 -4.39
C GLY A 13 9.59 -5.49 -3.73
N GLU A 14 9.88 -6.23 -2.67
CA GLU A 14 8.86 -6.62 -1.70
C GLU A 14 8.72 -5.49 -0.68
N ASP A 15 7.70 -4.65 -0.88
CA ASP A 15 7.28 -3.67 0.13
C ASP A 15 6.76 -4.44 1.35
N PHE A 16 7.65 -4.66 2.32
CA PHE A 16 7.32 -5.42 3.53
C PHE A 16 6.49 -4.55 4.49
N ILE A 17 5.33 -5.06 4.89
CA ILE A 17 4.45 -4.39 5.85
C ILE A 17 4.88 -4.78 7.26
N ILE A 18 5.21 -3.77 8.08
CA ILE A 18 5.51 -3.99 9.50
C ILE A 18 4.19 -4.27 10.22
N LYS A 19 4.08 -5.44 10.86
CA LYS A 19 2.91 -5.84 11.64
C LYS A 19 3.30 -6.24 13.08
N PRO A 20 2.38 -6.09 14.06
CA PRO A 20 2.55 -6.65 15.39
C PRO A 20 2.66 -8.19 15.37
N GLU A 21 3.34 -8.78 16.36
CA GLU A 21 3.48 -10.24 16.48
C GLU A 21 2.14 -10.96 16.72
N ASN A 22 1.16 -10.29 17.33
CA ASN A 22 -0.16 -10.83 17.60
C ASN A 22 -1.13 -10.72 16.42
N ASP A 23 -0.72 -10.10 15.31
CA ASP A 23 -1.55 -9.99 14.11
C ASP A 23 -1.36 -11.23 13.24
N SER A 24 -2.38 -12.09 13.20
CA SER A 24 -2.41 -13.32 12.41
C SER A 24 -2.68 -13.09 10.91
N LYS A 25 -3.01 -11.86 10.50
CA LYS A 25 -3.38 -11.57 9.10
C LYS A 25 -2.14 -11.55 8.21
N ASP A 26 -2.37 -11.94 6.96
CA ASP A 26 -1.37 -11.88 5.90
C ASP A 26 -1.57 -10.62 5.06
N TYR A 27 -0.48 -9.92 4.75
CA TYR A 27 -0.51 -8.66 4.03
C TYR A 27 0.38 -8.72 2.79
N ARG A 28 -0.11 -8.18 1.68
CA ARG A 28 0.68 -8.06 0.44
C ARG A 28 0.43 -6.71 -0.22
N VAL A 29 1.51 -6.00 -0.52
CA VAL A 29 1.45 -4.80 -1.37
C VAL A 29 1.51 -5.23 -2.83
N VAL A 30 0.61 -4.69 -3.66
CA VAL A 30 0.62 -4.90 -5.11
C VAL A 30 0.53 -3.57 -5.84
N THR A 31 1.25 -3.47 -6.95
CA THR A 31 1.06 -2.38 -7.92
C THR A 31 0.40 -2.98 -9.15
N LEU A 32 -0.78 -2.48 -9.49
CA LEU A 32 -1.54 -2.92 -10.66
C LEU A 32 -0.92 -2.36 -11.95
N PRO A 33 -1.22 -2.94 -13.13
CA PRO A 33 -0.68 -2.45 -14.42
C PRO A 33 -1.04 -0.99 -14.72
N ASN A 34 -2.18 -0.51 -14.20
CA ASN A 34 -2.61 0.89 -14.28
C ASN A 34 -1.94 1.79 -13.23
N LYS A 35 -0.89 1.30 -12.54
CA LYS A 35 -0.09 1.98 -11.53
C LYS A 35 -0.81 2.28 -10.22
N LEU A 36 -2.04 1.78 -10.02
CA LEU A 36 -2.70 1.85 -8.72
C LEU A 36 -1.94 0.98 -7.72
N LYS A 37 -1.71 1.53 -6.53
CA LYS A 37 -1.15 0.79 -5.39
C LYS A 37 -2.29 0.27 -4.53
N ALA A 38 -2.21 -0.99 -4.15
CA ALA A 38 -3.18 -1.62 -3.27
C ALA A 38 -2.49 -2.48 -2.22
N ILE A 39 -3.17 -2.65 -1.08
CA ILE A 39 -2.80 -3.60 -0.04
C ILE A 39 -3.87 -4.67 -0.02
N VAL A 40 -3.47 -5.93 -0.14
CA VAL A 40 -4.32 -7.10 0.01
C VAL A 40 -4.11 -7.66 1.40
N ILE A 41 -5.20 -7.83 2.15
CA ILE A 41 -5.21 -8.41 3.49
C ILE A 41 -5.97 -9.73 3.41
N SER A 42 -5.33 -10.82 3.78
CA SER A 42 -5.94 -12.14 3.89
C SER A 42 -6.18 -12.47 5.36
N ASP A 43 -7.44 -12.66 5.70
CA ASP A 43 -7.92 -12.93 7.06
C ASP A 43 -8.92 -14.09 7.01
N PRO A 44 -8.50 -15.33 7.31
CA PRO A 44 -9.37 -16.50 7.21
C PRO A 44 -10.46 -16.53 8.30
N GLU A 45 -10.30 -15.76 9.38
CA GLU A 45 -11.26 -15.67 10.49
C GLU A 45 -12.31 -14.56 10.29
N ALA A 46 -12.23 -13.80 9.19
CA ALA A 46 -13.13 -12.68 8.94
C ALA A 46 -14.56 -13.14 8.58
N ASP A 47 -15.54 -12.75 9.39
CA ASP A 47 -16.97 -12.92 9.07
C ASP A 47 -17.44 -12.00 7.93
N LYS A 48 -16.73 -10.88 7.71
CA LYS A 48 -17.09 -9.84 6.74
C LYS A 48 -15.86 -9.33 6.01
N ALA A 49 -16.02 -9.07 4.71
CA ALA A 49 -15.02 -8.40 3.89
C ALA A 49 -15.29 -6.89 3.81
N ALA A 50 -14.23 -6.10 3.62
CA ALA A 50 -14.30 -4.67 3.39
C ALA A 50 -13.24 -4.25 2.35
N ALA A 51 -13.52 -3.13 1.66
CA ALA A 51 -12.58 -2.52 0.74
C ALA A 51 -12.74 -0.99 0.80
N ALA A 52 -11.65 -0.27 0.61
CA ALA A 52 -11.63 1.19 0.53
C ALA A 52 -10.68 1.63 -0.58
N LEU A 53 -11.01 2.76 -1.21
CA LEU A 53 -10.18 3.41 -2.22
C LEU A 53 -10.12 4.90 -1.90
N SER A 54 -8.92 5.45 -1.90
CA SER A 54 -8.70 6.89 -1.78
C SER A 54 -8.22 7.43 -3.12
N ILE A 55 -8.80 8.56 -3.53
CA ILE A 55 -8.38 9.32 -4.70
C ILE A 55 -7.93 10.70 -4.24
N LEU A 56 -6.94 11.26 -4.92
CA LEU A 56 -6.45 12.62 -4.65
C LEU A 56 -7.26 13.66 -5.45
N ALA A 57 -8.58 13.62 -5.30
CA ALA A 57 -9.51 14.57 -5.90
C ALA A 57 -10.67 14.81 -4.94
N GLY A 58 -11.28 15.99 -5.00
CA GLY A 58 -12.37 16.40 -4.12
C GLY A 58 -12.97 17.72 -4.61
N SER A 59 -13.87 18.33 -3.82
CA SER A 59 -14.68 19.48 -4.26
C SER A 59 -13.90 20.71 -4.73
N MET A 60 -12.64 20.87 -4.31
CA MET A 60 -11.74 21.92 -4.82
C MET A 60 -11.38 21.74 -6.31
N HIS A 61 -11.68 20.60 -6.90
CA HIS A 61 -11.49 20.31 -8.32
C HIS A 61 -12.80 20.42 -9.12
N ASP A 62 -13.90 20.86 -8.50
CA ASP A 62 -15.18 21.02 -9.18
C ASP A 62 -15.11 22.20 -10.16
N PRO A 63 -15.70 22.08 -11.35
CA PRO A 63 -15.80 23.19 -12.29
C PRO A 63 -16.73 24.29 -11.74
N GLU A 64 -16.37 25.56 -11.93
CA GLU A 64 -17.14 26.70 -11.39
C GLU A 64 -18.62 26.70 -11.80
N THR A 65 -18.94 26.18 -12.98
CA THR A 65 -20.30 26.13 -13.51
C THR A 65 -21.18 25.07 -12.85
N ILE A 66 -20.59 24.10 -12.13
CA ILE A 66 -21.30 22.97 -11.52
C ILE A 66 -20.65 22.68 -10.15
N PRO A 67 -20.90 23.51 -9.14
CA PRO A 67 -20.53 23.16 -7.76
C PRO A 67 -21.36 21.96 -7.29
N GLY A 68 -20.73 21.09 -6.49
CA GLY A 68 -21.34 19.89 -5.90
C GLY A 68 -22.54 20.17 -5.00
#